data_AF-A0A061F3D9-F1
#
_entry.id   AF-A0A061F3D9-F1
#
_cell.length_a   1.000
_cell.length_b   1.000
_cell.length_c   1.000
_cell.angle_alpha   90.00
_cell.angle_beta   90.00
_cell.angle_gamma   90.00
#
_symmetry.space_group_name_H-M   'P 1'
#
loop_
_entity.id
_entity.type
_entity.pdbx_description
1 polymer ?
#
loop_
_entity_poly.entity_id
_entity_poly.type
_entity_poly.pdbx_seq_one_letter_code
_entity_poly.pdbx_strand_id
1 'polypeptide(L)'
;MMGREKCVSLFAVFFLMLGVSASTSISDGVFNSFTTTGRNLLQAKKACPVNFEFLNYTIITSRCKGPQYPPDQCCSAFKDFACPYAEQINDLTTDCASTMFSYINLYGKYPPGLFASECREGKEGLACPALAPSSSENASGSQLISNPSLLPMATAGILVFLFMLL
;
A
#
# COMPACT_ATOMS: atom_id res chain seq x y z
N MET A 1 50.96 11.81 25.26
CA MET A 1 50.95 12.46 23.94
C MET A 1 50.92 11.40 22.85
N MET A 2 49.72 11.02 22.41
CA MET A 2 49.54 10.20 21.21
C MET A 2 49.80 11.11 20.00
N GLY A 3 50.84 10.81 19.21
CA GLY A 3 51.32 11.71 18.16
C GLY A 3 50.23 12.07 17.15
N ARG A 4 50.06 13.37 16.91
CA ARG A 4 49.09 13.98 15.98
C ARG A 4 49.08 13.30 14.60
N GLU A 5 50.25 12.81 14.16
CA GLU A 5 50.43 12.09 12.90
C GLU A 5 49.78 10.70 12.86
N LYS A 6 49.73 9.99 13.99
CA LYS A 6 49.09 8.67 14.08
C LYS A 6 47.56 8.77 14.08
N CYS A 7 47.01 9.87 14.60
CA CYS A 7 45.57 10.16 14.52
C CYS A 7 45.12 10.46 13.09
N VAL A 8 45.88 11.28 12.36
CA VAL A 8 45.58 11.60 10.94
C VAL A 8 45.62 10.33 10.08
N SER A 9 46.63 9.48 10.29
CA SER A 9 46.74 8.20 9.57
C SER A 9 45.59 7.25 9.87
N LEU A 10 45.11 7.17 11.13
CA LEU A 10 43.96 6.33 11.50
C LEU A 10 42.64 6.83 10.89
N PHE A 11 42.46 8.15 10.83
CA PHE A 11 41.26 8.75 10.24
C PHE A 11 41.20 8.58 8.72
N ALA A 12 42.34 8.71 8.04
CA ALA A 12 42.45 8.51 6.60
C ALA A 12 42.12 7.06 6.17
N VAL A 13 42.54 6.07 6.95
CA VAL A 13 42.24 4.65 6.68
C VAL A 13 40.74 4.35 6.85
N PHE A 14 40.05 5.02 7.79
CA PHE A 14 38.62 4.79 8.04
C PHE A 14 37.73 5.29 6.87
N PHE A 15 38.09 6.40 6.21
CA PHE A 15 37.35 6.90 5.05
C PHE A 15 37.58 6.09 3.77
N LEU A 16 38.74 5.43 3.63
CA LEU A 16 39.07 4.61 2.47
C LEU A 16 38.22 3.32 2.41
N MET A 17 37.72 2.84 3.56
CA MET A 17 36.87 1.64 3.65
C MET A 17 35.36 1.91 3.40
N LEU A 18 34.95 3.17 3.24
CA LEU A 18 33.55 3.56 2.93
C LEU A 18 33.29 3.75 1.43
N GLY A 19 34.28 3.48 0.57
CA GLY A 19 34.28 3.86 -0.84
C GLY A 19 33.96 2.78 -1.88
N VAL A 20 33.38 1.62 -1.52
CA VAL A 20 32.99 0.59 -2.50
C VAL A 20 31.58 0.08 -2.22
N SER A 21 30.61 0.65 -2.92
CA SER A 21 29.36 -0.02 -3.34
C SER A 21 28.71 0.80 -4.47
N ALA A 22 29.41 0.94 -5.59
CA ALA A 22 28.78 1.31 -6.86
C ALA A 22 28.39 0.01 -7.57
N SER A 23 27.19 -0.50 -7.29
CA SER A 23 26.64 -1.63 -8.02
C SER A 23 26.15 -1.15 -9.38
N THR A 24 26.84 -1.56 -10.44
CA THR A 24 26.42 -1.43 -11.84
C THR A 24 25.11 -2.22 -12.04
N SER A 25 24.01 -1.53 -12.35
CA SER A 25 22.79 -2.21 -12.81
C SER A 25 22.96 -2.60 -14.29
N ILE A 26 23.29 -3.86 -14.54
CA ILE A 26 23.17 -4.50 -15.85
C ILE A 26 21.69 -4.82 -16.06
N SER A 27 21.09 -4.25 -17.09
CA SER A 27 19.75 -4.60 -17.55
C SER A 27 19.90 -5.61 -18.68
N ASP A 28 19.52 -6.85 -18.42
CA ASP A 28 19.23 -7.83 -19.46
C ASP A 28 17.95 -8.58 -19.10
N GLY A 29 16.95 -8.44 -19.97
CA GLY A 29 15.75 -9.24 -19.92
C GLY A 29 16.05 -10.66 -20.38
N VAL A 30 15.38 -11.63 -19.76
CA VAL A 30 14.71 -12.75 -20.44
C VAL A 30 13.99 -13.58 -19.38
N PHE A 31 12.71 -13.79 -19.67
CA PHE A 31 11.76 -14.61 -18.94
C PHE A 31 12.21 -16.07 -18.91
N ASN A 32 12.66 -16.60 -17.76
CA ASN A 32 12.41 -17.99 -17.37
C ASN A 32 12.80 -18.28 -15.91
N SER A 33 11.83 -18.38 -15.01
CA SER A 33 11.92 -19.28 -13.85
C SER A 33 10.55 -19.43 -13.19
N PHE A 34 9.79 -20.42 -13.65
CA PHE A 34 8.93 -21.15 -12.72
C PHE A 34 9.83 -21.75 -11.63
N THR A 35 9.33 -21.74 -10.40
CA THR A 35 9.95 -22.29 -9.17
C THR A 35 10.99 -21.39 -8.50
N THR A 36 10.50 -20.39 -7.76
CA THR A 36 11.12 -20.04 -6.49
C THR A 36 10.01 -19.80 -5.48
N THR A 37 9.91 -20.72 -4.53
CA THR A 37 9.23 -20.54 -3.25
C THR A 37 9.88 -19.36 -2.52
N GLY A 38 9.53 -18.15 -2.92
CA GLY A 38 9.70 -16.96 -2.13
C GLY A 38 8.48 -16.86 -1.23
N ARG A 39 8.66 -16.95 0.08
CA ARG A 39 7.63 -16.54 1.04
C ARG A 39 7.24 -15.12 0.66
N ASN A 40 6.09 -14.94 0.01
CA ASN A 40 5.46 -13.65 -0.07
C ASN A 40 5.24 -13.25 1.38
N LEU A 41 6.00 -12.26 1.85
CA LEU A 41 5.64 -11.54 3.05
C LEU A 41 4.14 -11.22 2.91
N LEU A 42 3.36 -11.35 3.99
CA LEU A 42 2.15 -10.55 4.10
C LEU A 42 2.64 -9.14 3.78
N GLN A 43 2.40 -8.67 2.56
CA GLN A 43 2.62 -7.28 2.25
C GLN A 43 1.71 -6.58 3.22
N ALA A 44 2.31 -5.96 4.25
CA ALA A 44 1.59 -5.32 5.32
C ALA A 44 0.90 -4.11 4.69
N LYS A 45 -0.28 -4.38 4.11
CA LYS A 45 -1.19 -3.37 3.60
C LYS A 45 -1.60 -2.50 4.78
N LYS A 46 -1.79 -1.22 4.50
CA LYS A 46 -2.32 -0.31 5.50
C LYS A 46 -3.73 -0.76 5.89
N ALA A 47 -4.06 -0.59 7.16
CA ALA A 47 -5.41 -0.86 7.64
C ALA A 47 -6.42 0.03 6.91
N CYS A 48 -7.56 -0.55 6.56
CA CYS A 48 -8.63 0.17 5.91
C CYS A 48 -9.20 1.28 6.82
N PRO A 49 -9.34 2.52 6.32
CA PRO A 49 -9.98 3.59 7.07
C PRO A 49 -11.49 3.39 7.26
N VAL A 50 -12.12 2.53 6.44
CA VAL A 50 -13.54 2.19 6.54
C VAL A 50 -13.71 0.99 7.46
N ASN A 51 -14.57 1.14 8.47
CA ASN A 51 -14.86 0.07 9.42
C ASN A 51 -15.96 -0.86 8.88
N PHE A 52 -15.57 -1.80 8.02
CA PHE A 52 -16.50 -2.75 7.40
C PHE A 52 -17.23 -3.64 8.41
N GLU A 53 -16.68 -3.88 9.61
CA GLU A 53 -17.29 -4.74 10.62
C GLU A 53 -18.72 -4.31 11.00
N PHE A 54 -18.96 -3.01 11.11
CA PHE A 54 -20.22 -2.47 11.63
C PHE A 54 -21.18 -1.99 10.53
N LEU A 55 -20.90 -2.31 9.27
CA LEU A 55 -21.80 -1.95 8.17
C LEU A 55 -23.05 -2.84 8.13
N ASN A 56 -24.09 -2.35 7.45
CA ASN A 56 -25.32 -3.11 7.27
C ASN A 56 -25.21 -4.05 6.05
N TYR A 57 -25.07 -5.34 6.31
CA TYR A 57 -24.96 -6.38 5.29
C TYR A 57 -26.31 -6.88 4.75
N THR A 58 -27.44 -6.35 5.24
CA THR A 58 -28.78 -6.80 4.83
C THR A 58 -29.02 -6.56 3.34
N ILE A 59 -28.43 -5.52 2.75
CA ILE A 59 -28.61 -5.24 1.32
C ILE A 59 -28.12 -6.40 0.44
N ILE A 60 -27.03 -7.07 0.84
CA ILE A 60 -26.51 -8.26 0.16
C ILE A 60 -27.30 -9.50 0.62
N THR A 61 -27.40 -9.74 1.92
CA THR A 61 -27.93 -11.01 2.46
C THR A 61 -29.43 -11.22 2.25
N SER A 62 -30.19 -10.14 2.06
CA SER A 62 -31.63 -10.24 1.75
C SER A 62 -31.91 -10.57 0.28
N ARG A 63 -31.00 -10.23 -0.63
CA ARG A 63 -31.18 -10.35 -2.09
C ARG A 63 -30.37 -11.49 -2.70
N CYS A 64 -29.11 -11.67 -2.29
CA CYS A 64 -28.24 -12.72 -2.78
C CYS A 64 -28.37 -13.97 -1.91
N LYS A 65 -29.19 -14.95 -2.33
CA LYS A 65 -29.45 -16.18 -1.56
C LYS A 65 -29.00 -17.43 -2.29
N GLY A 66 -28.42 -18.34 -1.52
CA GLY A 66 -28.06 -19.68 -1.98
C GLY A 66 -29.29 -20.60 -2.11
N PRO A 67 -29.12 -21.79 -2.72
CA PRO A 67 -27.84 -22.36 -3.17
C PRO A 67 -27.40 -21.89 -4.57
N GLN A 68 -28.31 -21.36 -5.38
CA GLN A 68 -28.02 -21.03 -6.78
C GLN A 68 -27.28 -19.70 -6.96
N TYR A 69 -27.39 -18.76 -6.01
CA TYR A 69 -26.78 -17.44 -6.05
C TYR A 69 -26.97 -16.72 -7.40
N PRO A 70 -28.21 -16.29 -7.73
CA PRO A 70 -28.52 -15.71 -9.03
C PRO A 70 -27.63 -14.47 -9.32
N PRO A 71 -26.80 -14.48 -10.38
CA PRO A 71 -25.79 -13.45 -10.63
C PRO A 71 -26.38 -12.04 -10.71
N ASP A 72 -27.47 -11.85 -11.44
CA ASP A 72 -28.08 -10.52 -11.61
C ASP A 72 -28.46 -9.88 -10.27
N GLN A 73 -29.07 -10.67 -9.37
CA GLN A 73 -29.49 -10.18 -8.05
C GLN A 73 -28.29 -9.99 -7.12
N CYS A 74 -27.35 -10.93 -7.13
CA CYS A 74 -26.16 -10.89 -6.29
C CYS A 74 -25.23 -9.73 -6.66
N CYS A 75 -24.99 -9.52 -7.95
CA CYS A 75 -24.14 -8.46 -8.45
C CYS A 75 -24.79 -7.09 -8.32
N SER A 76 -26.11 -6.97 -8.54
CA SER A 76 -26.84 -5.74 -8.25
C SER A 76 -26.76 -5.36 -6.77
N ALA A 77 -27.02 -6.32 -5.87
CA ALA A 77 -26.94 -6.08 -4.43
C ALA A 77 -25.51 -5.75 -3.95
N PHE A 78 -24.51 -6.41 -4.54
CA PHE A 78 -23.11 -6.12 -4.27
C PHE A 78 -22.70 -4.71 -4.75
N LYS A 79 -23.17 -4.26 -5.92
CA LYS A 79 -22.94 -2.88 -6.39
C LYS A 79 -23.55 -1.87 -5.43
N ASP A 80 -24.79 -2.07 -5.01
CA ASP A 80 -25.46 -1.17 -4.06
C ASP A 80 -24.67 -1.05 -2.73
N PHE A 81 -24.04 -2.14 -2.27
CA PHE A 81 -23.22 -2.16 -1.07
C PHE A 81 -21.82 -1.55 -1.26
N ALA A 82 -21.12 -1.92 -2.33
CA ALA A 82 -19.70 -1.66 -2.50
C ALA A 82 -19.41 -0.31 -3.18
N CYS A 83 -20.32 0.17 -4.03
CA CYS A 83 -20.09 1.40 -4.81
C CYS A 83 -19.91 2.68 -3.98
N PRO A 84 -20.56 2.87 -2.81
CA PRO A 84 -20.25 3.98 -1.92
C PRO A 84 -18.80 4.00 -1.42
N TYR A 85 -18.12 2.85 -1.45
CA TYR A 85 -16.74 2.67 -0.97
C TYR A 85 -15.76 2.35 -2.10
N ALA A 86 -16.13 2.59 -3.35
CA ALA A 86 -15.37 2.20 -4.54
C ALA A 86 -13.92 2.73 -4.52
N GLU A 87 -13.71 3.95 -4.06
CA GLU A 87 -12.36 4.54 -3.98
C GLU A 87 -11.47 3.79 -2.99
N GLN A 88 -12.00 3.45 -1.81
CA GLN A 88 -11.21 2.80 -0.76
C GLN A 88 -10.94 1.33 -1.08
N ILE A 89 -11.92 0.61 -1.63
CA ILE A 89 -11.75 -0.81 -1.99
C ILE A 89 -10.86 -1.00 -3.22
N ASN A 90 -10.76 0.00 -4.10
CA ASN A 90 -9.85 -0.03 -5.24
C ASN A 90 -8.42 0.46 -4.90
N ASP A 91 -8.17 0.92 -3.67
CA ASP A 91 -6.82 1.26 -3.21
C ASP A 91 -6.00 -0.01 -2.91
N LEU A 92 -5.12 -0.36 -3.86
CA LEU A 92 -4.23 -1.51 -3.76
C LEU A 92 -3.19 -1.41 -2.63
N THR A 93 -3.01 -0.25 -1.99
CA THR A 93 -2.11 -0.07 -0.85
C THR A 93 -2.72 -0.43 0.50
N THR A 94 -4.05 -0.62 0.55
CA THR A 94 -4.80 -0.98 1.77
C THR A 94 -5.35 -2.40 1.70
N ASP A 95 -5.82 -2.90 2.84
CA ASP A 95 -6.52 -4.18 2.97
C ASP A 95 -8.05 -4.07 2.82
N CYS A 96 -8.58 -2.90 2.42
CA CYS A 96 -10.01 -2.62 2.36
C CYS A 96 -10.82 -3.68 1.60
N ALA A 97 -10.39 -4.07 0.38
CA ALA A 97 -11.09 -5.08 -0.39
C ALA A 97 -11.14 -6.44 0.31
N SER A 98 -10.01 -6.89 0.86
CA SER A 98 -9.91 -8.17 1.57
C SER A 98 -10.78 -8.16 2.84
N THR A 99 -10.75 -7.07 3.60
CA THR A 99 -11.56 -6.88 4.80
C THR A 99 -13.06 -6.86 4.46
N MET A 100 -13.46 -6.12 3.42
CA MET A 100 -14.84 -6.08 2.94
C MET A 100 -15.35 -7.47 2.56
N PHE A 101 -14.62 -8.21 1.70
CA PHE A 101 -15.03 -9.55 1.30
C PHE A 101 -15.07 -10.54 2.46
N SER A 102 -14.17 -10.41 3.43
CA SER A 102 -14.16 -11.24 4.64
C SER A 102 -15.49 -11.13 5.40
N TYR A 103 -15.94 -9.91 5.70
CA TYR A 103 -17.21 -9.69 6.41
C TYR A 103 -18.43 -10.03 5.56
N ILE A 104 -18.42 -9.74 4.25
CA ILE A 104 -19.50 -10.17 3.34
C ILE A 104 -19.66 -11.69 3.42
N ASN A 105 -18.57 -12.44 3.30
CA ASN A 105 -18.61 -13.90 3.32
C ASN A 105 -19.00 -14.43 4.70
N LEU A 106 -18.54 -13.80 5.78
CA LEU A 106 -18.84 -14.19 7.15
C LEU A 106 -20.34 -14.01 7.48
N TYR A 107 -20.91 -12.83 7.21
CA TYR A 107 -22.31 -12.56 7.53
C TYR A 107 -23.29 -13.23 6.57
N GLY A 108 -22.94 -13.34 5.29
CA GLY A 108 -23.77 -13.96 4.27
C GLY A 108 -23.59 -15.47 4.12
N LYS A 109 -22.56 -16.05 4.75
CA LYS A 109 -22.15 -17.45 4.58
C LYS A 109 -21.86 -17.79 3.12
N TYR A 110 -21.29 -16.84 2.38
CA TYR A 110 -21.01 -16.99 0.95
C TYR A 110 -19.72 -17.80 0.74
N PRO A 111 -19.66 -18.63 -0.33
CA PRO A 111 -18.41 -19.27 -0.72
C PRO A 111 -17.38 -18.22 -1.17
N PRO A 112 -16.09 -18.44 -0.86
CA PRO A 112 -15.04 -17.51 -1.26
C PRO A 112 -15.00 -17.39 -2.78
N GLY A 113 -14.90 -16.14 -3.26
CA GLY A 113 -14.80 -15.85 -4.70
C GLY A 113 -16.14 -15.74 -5.43
N LEU A 114 -17.29 -15.96 -4.79
CA LEU A 114 -18.61 -15.86 -5.44
C LEU A 114 -18.79 -14.56 -6.24
N PHE A 115 -18.57 -13.41 -5.62
CA PHE A 115 -18.75 -12.12 -6.30
C PHE A 115 -17.66 -11.86 -7.34
N ALA A 116 -16.45 -12.41 -7.16
CA ALA A 116 -15.37 -12.26 -8.13
C ALA A 116 -15.59 -13.12 -9.39
N SER A 117 -16.25 -14.27 -9.26
CA SER A 117 -16.58 -15.14 -10.39
C SER A 117 -17.84 -14.69 -11.12
N GLU A 118 -18.88 -14.32 -10.38
CA GLU A 118 -20.20 -14.01 -10.96
C GLU A 118 -20.30 -12.57 -11.47
N CYS A 119 -19.63 -11.61 -10.81
CA CYS A 119 -19.85 -10.18 -11.07
C CYS A 119 -18.75 -9.57 -11.93
N ARG A 120 -18.87 -9.75 -13.25
CA ARG A 120 -17.96 -9.14 -14.23
C ARG A 120 -18.74 -8.50 -15.38
N GLU A 121 -18.65 -7.18 -15.51
CA GLU A 121 -19.27 -6.42 -16.62
C GLU A 121 -18.28 -6.13 -17.76
N GLY A 122 -16.98 -6.26 -17.53
CA GLY A 122 -15.97 -6.01 -18.56
C GLY A 122 -14.52 -6.32 -18.15
N LYS A 123 -13.57 -5.68 -18.85
CA LYS A 123 -12.13 -5.77 -18.53
C LYS A 123 -11.76 -4.98 -17.28
N GLU A 124 -12.44 -3.87 -17.06
CA GLU A 124 -12.25 -2.97 -15.91
C GLU A 124 -12.97 -3.46 -14.63
N GLY A 125 -13.53 -4.66 -14.65
CA GLY A 125 -14.23 -5.24 -13.51
C GLY A 125 -15.72 -4.89 -13.48
N LEU A 126 -16.19 -4.35 -12.36
CA LEU A 126 -17.59 -4.05 -12.08
C LEU A 126 -17.78 -2.53 -12.04
N ALA A 127 -18.63 -2.00 -12.92
CA ALA A 127 -18.79 -0.57 -13.07
C ALA A 127 -19.80 -0.03 -12.06
N CYS A 128 -19.40 0.90 -11.20
CA CYS A 128 -20.34 1.57 -10.31
C CYS A 128 -21.17 2.61 -11.07
N PRO A 129 -22.49 2.70 -10.82
CA PRO A 129 -23.29 3.79 -11.38
C PRO A 129 -22.77 5.12 -10.86
N ALA A 130 -22.94 6.18 -11.65
CA ALA A 130 -22.54 7.53 -11.23
C ALA A 130 -23.23 7.86 -9.90
N LEU A 131 -22.42 8.21 -8.89
CA LEU A 131 -22.92 8.69 -7.61
C LEU A 131 -23.83 9.90 -7.86
N ALA A 132 -25.02 9.91 -7.26
CA ALA A 132 -25.79 11.15 -7.17
C ALA A 132 -24.92 12.22 -6.50
N PRO A 133 -24.98 13.49 -6.92
CA PRO A 133 -24.12 14.54 -6.36
C PRO A 133 -24.29 14.57 -4.84
N SER A 134 -23.23 14.19 -4.13
CA SER A 134 -23.13 14.38 -2.70
C SER A 134 -23.09 15.89 -2.45
N SER A 135 -23.94 16.39 -1.56
CA SER A 135 -23.79 17.75 -1.03
C SER A 135 -22.47 17.80 -0.26
N SER A 136 -21.40 18.17 -0.97
CA SER A 136 -20.07 18.36 -0.43
C SER A 136 -20.12 19.46 0.62
N GLU A 137 -19.94 19.10 1.89
CA GLU A 137 -19.54 20.05 2.92
C GLU A 137 -18.12 20.50 2.59
N ASN A 138 -18.00 21.77 2.20
CA ASN A 138 -16.74 22.46 1.97
C ASN A 138 -15.90 22.45 3.25
N ALA A 139 -14.81 21.68 3.25
CA ALA A 139 -13.71 21.86 4.20
C ALA A 139 -12.44 22.23 3.43
N SER A 140 -12.31 23.53 3.15
CA SER A 140 -11.04 24.15 2.76
C SER A 140 -10.06 24.04 3.92
N GLY A 141 -9.08 23.14 3.81
CA GLY A 141 -7.99 22.97 4.77
C GLY A 141 -6.67 22.82 4.04
N SER A 142 -5.95 23.93 3.90
CA SER A 142 -4.61 24.02 3.31
C SER A 142 -3.62 23.02 3.94
N GLN A 143 -3.13 22.08 3.13
CA GLN A 143 -2.01 21.21 3.49
C GLN A 143 -0.69 22.01 3.42
N LEU A 144 -0.16 22.42 4.57
CA LEU A 144 1.26 22.81 4.67
C LEU A 144 2.09 21.55 4.99
N ILE A 145 2.51 20.86 3.94
CA ILE A 145 3.51 19.80 4.01
C ILE A 145 4.86 20.47 4.26
N SER A 146 5.28 20.56 5.53
CA SER A 146 6.66 20.88 5.88
C SER A 146 7.49 19.60 5.80
N ASN A 147 8.30 19.49 4.75
CA ASN A 147 9.27 18.42 4.55
C ASN A 147 10.50 18.66 5.45
N PRO A 148 10.87 17.76 6.39
CA PRO A 148 12.13 17.90 7.12
C PRO A 148 13.29 17.48 6.20
N SER A 149 13.95 18.48 5.62
CA SER A 149 15.22 18.31 4.89
C SER A 149 16.28 17.70 5.82
N LEU A 150 16.76 16.50 5.46
CA LEU A 150 17.73 15.70 6.21
C LEU A 150 19.17 16.15 5.84
N LEU A 151 19.49 17.41 6.10
CA LEU A 151 20.73 18.04 5.62
C LEU A 151 21.48 18.94 6.63
N PRO A 152 21.68 18.50 7.89
CA PRO A 152 22.89 18.94 8.56
C PRO A 152 23.54 17.82 9.38
N MET A 153 24.16 16.84 8.73
CA MET A 153 25.18 15.99 9.37
C MET A 153 26.54 16.00 8.66
N ALA A 154 26.68 16.70 7.54
CA ALA A 154 27.93 16.76 6.80
C ALA A 154 28.84 17.96 7.15
N THR A 155 28.34 18.98 7.86
CA THR A 155 29.11 20.22 8.11
C THR A 155 29.95 20.20 9.40
N ALA A 156 29.64 19.32 10.35
CA ALA A 156 30.38 19.23 11.61
C ALA A 156 31.75 18.53 11.47
N GLY A 157 31.86 17.53 10.58
CA GLY A 157 33.11 16.78 10.39
C GLY A 157 34.24 17.60 9.77
N ILE A 158 33.91 18.52 8.86
CA ILE A 158 34.89 19.34 8.13
C ILE A 158 35.53 20.40 9.05
N LEU A 159 34.76 20.99 9.98
CA LEU A 159 35.26 21.98 10.93
C LEU A 159 36.25 21.38 11.94
N VAL A 160 36.01 20.15 12.40
CA VAL A 160 36.91 19.44 13.32
C VAL A 160 38.23 19.06 12.62
N PHE A 161 38.16 18.68 11.34
CA PHE A 161 39.35 18.37 10.54
C PHE A 161 40.22 19.62 10.30
N LEU A 162 39.61 20.76 10.00
CA LEU A 162 40.32 22.04 9.83
C LEU A 162 40.98 22.53 11.13
N PHE A 163 40.32 22.37 12.28
CA PHE A 163 40.88 22.76 13.58
C PHE A 163 42.06 21.87 14.03
N MET A 164 42.16 20.65 13.50
CA MET A 164 43.27 19.73 13.79
C MET A 164 44.47 19.91 12.84
N LEU A 165 44.28 20.62 11.71
CA LEU A 165 45.31 20.94 10.73
C LEU A 165 46.00 22.30 10.99
N LEU A 166 45.36 23.22 11.72
CA LEU A 166 45.99 24.42 12.27
C LEU A 166 46.90 24.08 13.47
#